data_AF-Q32ZT8-F1
#
_entry.id   AF-Q32ZT8-F1
#
_cell.length_a   1.000
_cell.length_b   1.000
_cell.length_c   1.000
_cell.angle_alpha   90.00
_cell.angle_beta   90.00
_cell.angle_gamma   90.00
#
_symmetry.space_group_name_H-M   'P 1'
#
loop_
_entity.id
_entity.type
_entity.pdbx_description
1 polymer ?
#
loop_
_entity_poly.entity_id
_entity_poly.type
_entity_poly.pdbx_seq_one_letter_code
_entity_poly.pdbx_strand_id
1 'polypeptide(L)'
;LITELGLFRAAVPSGASTGVHEALELRDEIADQYMGKGVSKAVDNVNNSIGPELVKQDFDVTQQEEIDEFMIKLDGTENKSKFGANAILGVSLAVCKAGAAKRGLPLYRHIADLAGNKNIILPVPAFNVINGGSHAGNKLAMQEFMILPTGACSFTEAMKMGSETYHTLKKIIKDKYGLDATAVGDEGGFAPNIGNPKDALTILNDAIAKAGYTGKIEIGMDVAASEFY
;
A
#
# COMPACT_ATOMS: atom_id res chain seq x y z
N LEU A 1 13.64 15.56 -3.97
CA LEU A 1 15.10 15.46 -4.15
C LEU A 1 15.44 16.01 -5.54
N ILE A 2 16.42 16.92 -5.64
CA ILE A 2 16.83 17.53 -6.91
C ILE A 2 18.27 17.09 -7.19
N THR A 3 18.52 16.63 -8.40
CA THR A 3 19.88 16.39 -8.92
C THR A 3 20.04 17.11 -10.26
N GLU A 4 21.20 16.96 -10.91
CA GLU A 4 21.44 17.41 -12.28
C GLU A 4 20.47 16.81 -13.31
N LEU A 5 19.80 15.69 -12.97
CA LEU A 5 18.83 14.99 -13.81
C LEU A 5 17.40 15.48 -13.63
N GLY A 6 17.15 16.37 -12.66
CA GLY A 6 15.86 16.98 -12.40
C GLY A 6 15.29 16.68 -11.01
N LEU A 7 13.96 16.80 -10.91
CA LEU A 7 13.22 16.66 -9.66
C LEU A 7 12.64 15.25 -9.50
N PHE A 8 12.99 14.59 -8.41
CA PHE A 8 12.47 13.29 -7.99
C PHE A 8 11.58 13.44 -6.77
N ARG A 9 10.35 12.92 -6.88
CA ARG A 9 9.29 13.05 -5.87
C ARG A 9 8.81 11.69 -5.40
N ALA A 10 8.65 11.55 -4.09
CA ALA A 10 7.97 10.44 -3.45
C ALA A 10 6.95 10.98 -2.43
N ALA A 11 5.98 10.15 -2.08
CA ALA A 11 5.03 10.39 -1.00
C ALA A 11 4.99 9.12 -0.16
N VAL A 12 4.68 9.27 1.13
CA VAL A 12 4.61 8.15 2.08
C VAL A 12 3.15 7.83 2.38
N PRO A 13 2.71 6.56 2.24
CA PRO A 13 1.37 6.15 2.65
C PRO A 13 1.24 6.12 4.18
N SER A 14 0.00 6.05 4.66
CA SER A 14 -0.34 5.83 6.08
C SER A 14 -1.34 4.68 6.17
N GLY A 15 -1.16 3.81 7.16
CA GLY A 15 -2.07 2.69 7.42
C GLY A 15 -3.17 3.05 8.42
N ALA A 16 -4.32 2.37 8.33
CA ALA A 16 -5.41 2.49 9.31
C ALA A 16 -5.22 1.51 10.49
N SER A 17 -4.84 0.27 10.20
CA SER A 17 -4.59 -0.79 11.18
C SER A 17 -3.09 -0.90 11.45
N THR A 18 -2.53 0.00 12.26
CA THR A 18 -1.08 0.05 12.55
C THR A 18 -0.69 -1.01 13.59
N GLY A 19 0.23 -1.90 13.24
CA GLY A 19 0.79 -2.87 14.17
C GLY A 19 1.69 -2.24 15.24
N VAL A 20 1.68 -2.79 16.46
CA VAL A 20 2.46 -2.27 17.61
C VAL A 20 3.98 -2.32 17.43
N HIS A 21 4.48 -3.02 16.42
CA HIS A 21 5.90 -3.16 16.09
C HIS A 21 6.32 -2.38 14.84
N GLU A 22 5.43 -1.56 14.28
CA GLU A 22 5.78 -0.73 13.14
C GLU A 22 6.77 0.38 13.53
N ALA A 23 7.54 0.84 12.53
CA ALA A 23 8.33 2.05 12.68
C ALA A 23 7.37 3.25 12.85
N LEU A 24 7.75 4.21 13.70
CA LEU A 24 6.84 5.27 14.12
C LEU A 24 6.50 6.22 12.95
N GLU A 25 5.23 6.31 12.58
CA GLU A 25 4.73 7.43 11.76
C GLU A 25 4.60 8.67 12.66
N LEU A 26 5.41 9.72 12.41
CA LEU A 26 5.39 10.93 13.24
C LEU A 26 4.24 11.85 12.81
N ARG A 27 3.32 12.12 13.75
CA ARG A 27 2.21 13.07 13.63
C ARG A 27 2.42 14.28 14.55
N ASP A 28 1.76 15.38 14.22
CA ASP A 28 1.87 16.63 14.98
C ASP A 28 1.15 16.56 16.33
N GLU A 29 0.05 15.80 16.40
CA GLU A 29 -0.81 15.62 17.60
C GLU A 29 -1.44 16.91 18.13
N ILE A 30 -1.62 17.90 17.24
CA ILE A 30 -2.28 19.17 17.56
C ILE A 30 -3.77 19.03 17.25
N ALA A 31 -4.60 18.87 18.29
CA ALA A 31 -6.01 18.48 18.14
C ALA A 31 -6.85 19.41 17.24
N ASP A 32 -6.58 20.73 17.27
CA ASP A 32 -7.30 21.72 16.47
C ASP A 32 -6.80 21.84 15.01
N GLN A 33 -5.75 21.10 14.64
CA GLN A 33 -5.19 21.08 13.28
C GLN A 33 -5.24 19.68 12.69
N TYR A 34 -5.95 19.53 11.55
CA TYR A 34 -6.09 18.26 10.85
C TYR A 34 -6.53 17.09 11.77
N MET A 35 -7.30 17.37 12.82
CA MET A 35 -7.72 16.38 13.82
C MET A 35 -6.53 15.69 14.51
N GLY A 36 -5.42 16.40 14.73
CA GLY A 36 -4.17 15.85 15.28
C GLY A 36 -3.28 15.14 14.25
N LYS A 37 -3.71 15.01 12.99
CA LYS A 37 -3.03 14.20 11.96
C LYS A 37 -2.05 14.99 11.09
N GLY A 38 -1.70 16.21 11.48
CA GLY A 38 -0.65 17.00 10.80
C GLY A 38 0.68 16.24 10.76
N VAL A 39 1.55 16.62 9.81
CA VAL A 39 2.89 16.02 9.62
C VAL A 39 3.99 17.08 9.50
N SER A 40 3.74 18.30 9.99
CA SER A 40 4.69 19.40 9.89
C SER A 40 6.01 19.08 10.60
N LYS A 41 5.99 18.38 11.74
CA LYS A 41 7.20 17.91 12.42
C LYS A 41 8.06 17.00 11.54
N ALA A 42 7.44 16.02 10.86
CA ALA A 42 8.14 15.12 9.96
C ALA A 42 8.72 15.85 8.74
N VAL A 43 7.95 16.81 8.19
CA VAL A 43 8.41 17.68 7.09
C VAL A 43 9.59 18.55 7.52
N ASP A 44 9.54 19.12 8.72
CA ASP A 44 10.63 19.93 9.28
C ASP A 44 11.89 19.10 9.54
N ASN A 45 11.74 17.85 9.99
CA ASN A 45 12.86 16.91 10.11
C ASN A 45 13.53 16.66 8.75
N VAL A 46 12.76 16.52 7.67
CA VAL A 46 13.32 16.41 6.30
C VAL A 46 14.06 17.68 5.91
N ASN A 47 13.43 18.85 6.04
CA ASN A 47 13.96 20.11 5.51
C ASN A 47 15.15 20.65 6.31
N ASN A 48 15.11 20.51 7.63
CA ASN A 48 16.05 21.18 8.54
C ASN A 48 17.08 20.22 9.18
N SER A 49 16.90 18.90 9.06
CA SER A 49 17.84 17.91 9.61
C SER A 49 18.36 16.93 8.56
N ILE A 50 17.49 16.09 8.00
CA ILE A 50 17.91 15.01 7.08
C ILE A 50 18.50 15.61 5.80
N GLY A 51 17.80 16.54 5.15
CA GLY A 51 18.21 17.13 3.87
C GLY A 51 19.59 17.79 3.93
N PRO A 52 19.85 18.74 4.85
CA PRO A 52 21.15 19.37 4.99
C PRO A 52 22.29 18.39 5.28
N GLU A 53 22.07 17.41 6.16
CA GLU A 53 23.09 16.42 6.50
C GLU A 53 23.38 15.46 5.34
N LEU A 54 22.36 15.05 4.59
CA LEU A 54 22.51 14.20 3.41
C LEU A 54 23.28 14.91 2.28
N VAL A 55 22.98 16.19 2.04
CA VAL A 55 23.70 16.99 1.04
C VAL A 55 25.18 17.16 1.40
N LYS A 56 25.51 17.29 2.69
CA LYS A 56 26.91 17.39 3.14
C LYS A 56 27.72 16.12 2.89
N GLN A 57 27.09 14.95 2.92
CA GLN A 57 27.78 13.68 2.67
C GLN A 57 28.16 13.49 1.20
N ASP A 58 27.51 14.20 0.28
CA ASP A 58 27.76 14.14 -1.17
C ASP A 58 27.71 12.70 -1.73
N PHE A 59 26.75 11.90 -1.26
CA PHE A 59 26.53 10.53 -1.74
C PHE A 59 26.11 10.53 -3.21
N ASP A 60 26.53 9.51 -3.95
CA ASP A 60 25.91 9.21 -5.23
C ASP A 60 24.53 8.60 -4.99
N VAL A 61 23.50 9.10 -5.68
CA VAL A 61 22.10 8.64 -5.52
C VAL A 61 21.88 7.16 -5.86
N THR A 62 22.86 6.47 -6.44
CA THR A 62 22.83 5.02 -6.66
C THR A 62 23.24 4.20 -5.44
N GLN A 63 23.79 4.84 -4.40
CA GLN A 63 24.23 4.23 -3.13
C GLN A 63 23.08 4.14 -2.12
N GLN A 64 22.02 3.40 -2.50
CA GLN A 64 20.79 3.32 -1.70
C GLN A 64 21.05 2.82 -0.27
N GLU A 65 21.84 1.75 -0.13
CA GLU A 65 22.14 1.12 1.16
C GLU A 65 22.88 2.11 2.08
N GLU A 66 23.93 2.75 1.58
CA GLU A 66 24.73 3.70 2.36
C GLU A 66 23.92 4.94 2.77
N ILE A 67 23.06 5.44 1.88
CA ILE A 67 22.17 6.57 2.17
C ILE A 67 21.13 6.19 3.23
N ASP A 68 20.50 5.01 3.11
CA ASP A 68 19.51 4.55 4.08
C ASP A 68 20.17 4.27 5.45
N GLU A 69 21.33 3.61 5.48
CA GLU A 69 22.10 3.39 6.70
C GLU A 69 22.51 4.70 7.37
N PHE A 70 22.91 5.69 6.58
CA PHE A 70 23.20 7.03 7.08
C PHE A 70 21.97 7.66 7.75
N MET A 71 20.81 7.64 7.10
CA MET A 71 19.57 8.21 7.67
C MET A 71 19.10 7.44 8.92
N ILE A 72 19.21 6.10 8.93
CA ILE A 72 18.90 5.27 10.08
C ILE A 72 19.82 5.62 11.26
N LYS A 73 21.12 5.77 11.02
CA LYS A 73 22.09 6.17 12.05
C LYS A 73 21.89 7.61 12.52
N LEU A 74 21.51 8.52 11.63
CA LEU A 74 21.23 9.92 11.95
C LEU A 74 19.99 10.05 12.84
N ASP A 75 18.97 9.21 12.60
CA ASP A 75 17.83 9.05 13.51
C ASP A 75 18.29 8.46 14.85
N GLY A 76 19.00 7.34 14.81
CA GLY A 76 19.63 6.72 15.97
C GLY A 76 18.67 5.98 16.91
N THR A 77 17.40 5.80 16.53
CA THR A 77 16.40 5.04 17.30
C THR A 77 16.01 3.75 16.57
N GLU A 78 15.63 2.72 17.32
CA GLU A 78 15.24 1.41 16.77
C GLU A 78 14.03 1.52 15.83
N ASN A 79 13.04 2.32 16.21
CA ASN A 79 11.77 2.45 15.50
C ASN A 79 11.63 3.78 14.71
N LYS A 80 12.74 4.50 14.47
CA LYS A 80 12.74 5.77 13.71
C LYS A 80 11.92 6.88 14.37
N SER A 81 11.80 6.87 15.70
CA SER A 81 10.96 7.79 16.47
C SER A 81 11.49 9.22 16.58
N LYS A 82 12.78 9.46 16.32
CA LYS A 82 13.34 10.82 16.35
C LYS A 82 12.88 11.64 15.16
N PHE A 83 12.98 11.10 13.95
CA PHE A 83 12.57 11.80 12.74
C PHE A 83 11.17 11.44 12.24
N GLY A 84 10.70 10.26 12.60
CA GLY A 84 9.54 9.62 11.98
C GLY A 84 9.96 8.78 10.78
N ALA A 85 9.45 7.56 10.72
CA ALA A 85 9.61 6.68 9.57
C ALA A 85 9.10 7.32 8.28
N ASN A 86 8.04 8.13 8.37
CA ASN A 86 7.49 8.90 7.26
C ASN A 86 8.42 10.01 6.73
N ALA A 87 9.29 10.58 7.56
CA ALA A 87 10.32 11.51 7.09
C ALA A 87 11.42 10.76 6.31
N ILE A 88 11.96 9.69 6.91
CA ILE A 88 13.07 8.91 6.34
C ILE A 88 12.65 8.22 5.04
N LEU A 89 11.48 7.58 5.02
CA LEU A 89 10.98 6.84 3.87
C LEU A 89 10.73 7.75 2.66
N GLY A 90 10.25 8.99 2.90
CA GLY A 90 10.03 9.97 1.83
C GLY A 90 11.34 10.33 1.10
N VAL A 91 12.43 10.47 1.83
CA VAL A 91 13.76 10.72 1.26
C VAL A 91 14.29 9.46 0.57
N SER A 92 14.25 8.30 1.23
CA SER A 92 14.70 7.01 0.71
C SER A 92 14.08 6.66 -0.65
N LEU A 93 12.75 6.81 -0.79
CA LEU A 93 12.05 6.55 -2.05
C LEU A 93 12.40 7.57 -3.15
N ALA A 94 12.64 8.83 -2.79
CA ALA A 94 13.05 9.86 -3.74
C ALA A 94 14.49 9.63 -4.24
N VAL A 95 15.38 9.16 -3.37
CA VAL A 95 16.74 8.70 -3.72
C VAL A 95 16.67 7.53 -4.68
N CYS A 96 15.87 6.49 -4.40
CA CYS A 96 15.72 5.33 -5.29
C CYS A 96 15.27 5.74 -6.71
N LYS A 97 14.35 6.70 -6.82
CA LYS A 97 13.93 7.24 -8.13
C LYS A 97 15.05 8.00 -8.85
N ALA A 98 15.85 8.78 -8.12
CA ALA A 98 17.00 9.46 -8.68
C ALA A 98 18.10 8.48 -9.11
N GLY A 99 18.37 7.45 -8.29
CA GLY A 99 19.30 6.36 -8.61
C GLY A 99 18.90 5.61 -9.89
N ALA A 100 17.61 5.33 -10.08
CA ALA A 100 17.11 4.73 -11.32
C ALA A 100 17.39 5.62 -12.54
N ALA A 101 17.10 6.93 -12.44
CA ALA A 101 17.35 7.87 -13.52
C ALA A 101 18.84 8.06 -13.82
N LYS A 102 19.70 8.12 -12.79
CA LYS A 102 21.16 8.18 -12.92
C LYS A 102 21.72 6.99 -13.67
N ARG A 103 21.14 5.81 -13.45
CA ARG A 103 21.53 4.58 -14.16
C ARG A 103 20.88 4.42 -15.53
N GLY A 104 19.99 5.33 -15.94
CA GLY A 104 19.24 5.21 -17.19
C GLY A 104 18.28 4.01 -17.21
N LEU A 105 17.79 3.59 -16.04
CA LEU A 105 16.94 2.41 -15.88
C LEU A 105 15.51 2.78 -15.47
N PRO A 106 14.50 2.00 -15.89
CA PRO A 106 13.20 2.04 -15.24
C PRO A 106 13.32 1.72 -13.74
N LEU A 107 12.48 2.35 -12.91
CA LEU A 107 12.51 2.19 -11.45
C LEU A 107 12.45 0.72 -11.00
N TYR A 108 11.57 -0.10 -11.60
CA TYR A 108 11.46 -1.52 -11.24
C TYR A 108 12.75 -2.31 -11.50
N ARG A 109 13.52 -1.95 -12.54
CA ARG A 109 14.80 -2.60 -12.86
C ARG A 109 15.88 -2.16 -11.88
N HIS A 110 15.89 -0.87 -11.52
CA HIS A 110 16.80 -0.36 -10.49
C HIS A 110 16.57 -1.05 -9.14
N ILE A 111 15.31 -1.17 -8.69
CA ILE A 111 14.94 -1.90 -7.47
C ILE A 111 15.36 -3.38 -7.56
N ALA A 112 15.14 -4.02 -8.72
CA ALA A 112 15.56 -5.40 -8.89
C ALA A 112 17.08 -5.58 -8.77
N ASP A 113 17.87 -4.64 -9.30
CA ASP A 113 19.32 -4.68 -9.14
C ASP A 113 19.76 -4.49 -7.69
N LEU A 114 19.14 -3.53 -6.97
CA LEU A 114 19.38 -3.32 -5.54
C LEU A 114 19.08 -4.58 -4.72
N ALA A 115 18.02 -5.31 -5.08
CA ALA A 115 17.61 -6.55 -4.42
C ALA A 115 18.37 -7.80 -4.92
N GLY A 116 19.32 -7.68 -5.85
CA GLY A 116 20.03 -8.83 -6.44
C GLY A 116 19.16 -9.71 -7.36
N ASN A 117 17.98 -9.23 -7.79
CA ASN A 117 17.03 -9.96 -8.61
C ASN A 117 17.36 -9.84 -10.10
N LYS A 118 17.76 -10.96 -10.71
CA LYS A 118 18.06 -11.03 -12.15
C LYS A 118 16.78 -11.04 -13.00
N ASN A 119 15.80 -11.84 -12.60
CA ASN A 119 14.56 -12.04 -13.34
C ASN A 119 13.44 -11.19 -12.75
N ILE A 120 12.77 -10.42 -13.62
CA ILE A 120 11.58 -9.65 -13.25
C ILE A 120 10.35 -10.53 -13.41
N ILE A 121 9.47 -10.50 -12.41
CA ILE A 121 8.21 -11.25 -12.40
C ILE A 121 7.08 -10.24 -12.24
N LEU A 122 6.05 -10.35 -13.07
CA LEU A 122 4.79 -9.64 -12.84
C LEU A 122 3.98 -10.41 -11.79
N PRO A 123 3.49 -9.75 -10.74
CA PRO A 123 2.78 -10.42 -9.65
C PRO A 123 1.37 -10.84 -10.06
N VAL A 124 0.80 -11.82 -9.35
CA VAL A 124 -0.65 -12.01 -9.34
C VAL A 124 -1.24 -10.87 -8.50
N PRO A 125 -2.13 -10.04 -9.06
CA PRO A 125 -2.81 -9.02 -8.27
C PRO A 125 -3.82 -9.67 -7.32
N ALA A 126 -3.76 -9.29 -6.05
CA ALA A 126 -4.79 -9.60 -5.06
C ALA A 126 -5.69 -8.36 -4.92
N PHE A 127 -6.89 -8.42 -5.49
CA PHE A 127 -7.82 -7.30 -5.47
C PHE A 127 -8.72 -7.41 -4.25
N ASN A 128 -8.62 -6.47 -3.30
CA ASN A 128 -9.61 -6.37 -2.23
C ASN A 128 -10.95 -5.91 -2.82
N VAL A 129 -11.97 -6.76 -2.75
CA VAL A 129 -13.26 -6.52 -3.42
C VAL A 129 -14.45 -6.51 -2.48
N ILE A 130 -14.29 -6.98 -1.24
CA ILE A 130 -15.23 -6.79 -0.14
C ILE A 130 -14.45 -6.36 1.09
N ASN A 131 -14.80 -5.19 1.64
CA ASN A 131 -14.21 -4.64 2.85
C ASN A 131 -15.09 -4.96 4.07
N GLY A 132 -14.42 -5.32 5.16
CA GLY A 132 -14.96 -5.39 6.52
C GLY A 132 -13.97 -4.76 7.50
N GLY A 133 -14.07 -5.15 8.77
CA GLY A 133 -13.18 -4.71 9.84
C GLY A 133 -13.10 -3.18 9.93
N SER A 134 -11.90 -2.68 10.20
CA SER A 134 -11.62 -1.24 10.32
C SER A 134 -11.75 -0.48 8.99
N HIS A 135 -11.85 -1.18 7.85
CA HIS A 135 -11.96 -0.57 6.52
C HIS A 135 -13.42 -0.34 6.06
N ALA A 136 -14.42 -0.75 6.85
CA ALA A 136 -15.83 -0.58 6.50
C ALA A 136 -16.75 -0.42 7.73
N GLY A 137 -17.75 0.46 7.61
CA GLY A 137 -18.81 0.63 8.61
C GLY A 137 -19.88 -0.46 8.56
N ASN A 138 -19.49 -1.74 8.56
CA ASN A 138 -20.40 -2.89 8.50
C ASN A 138 -20.15 -3.89 9.65
N LYS A 139 -20.88 -5.01 9.67
CA LYS A 139 -20.80 -6.03 10.73
C LYS A 139 -19.73 -7.10 10.47
N LEU A 140 -19.01 -7.03 9.36
CA LEU A 140 -18.08 -8.06 8.94
C LEU A 140 -16.77 -7.86 9.69
N ALA A 141 -16.42 -8.78 10.60
CA ALA A 141 -15.21 -8.60 11.43
C ALA A 141 -13.91 -8.72 10.64
N MET A 142 -13.86 -9.57 9.61
CA MET A 142 -12.68 -9.78 8.77
C MET A 142 -12.50 -8.62 7.81
N GLN A 143 -11.26 -8.13 7.67
CA GLN A 143 -10.97 -6.86 7.02
C GLN A 143 -11.06 -6.91 5.49
N GLU A 144 -10.53 -7.95 4.86
CA GLU A 144 -10.37 -8.00 3.41
C GLU A 144 -10.74 -9.36 2.84
N PHE A 145 -11.53 -9.35 1.77
CA PHE A 145 -11.78 -10.53 0.95
C PHE A 145 -11.35 -10.21 -0.48
N MET A 146 -10.28 -10.87 -0.89
CA MET A 146 -9.58 -10.60 -2.12
C MET A 146 -9.86 -11.66 -3.18
N ILE A 147 -9.85 -11.25 -4.45
CA ILE A 147 -9.79 -12.16 -5.59
C ILE A 147 -8.41 -12.13 -6.25
N LEU A 148 -7.90 -13.30 -6.60
CA LEU A 148 -6.55 -13.51 -7.14
C LEU A 148 -6.64 -14.28 -8.47
N PRO A 149 -6.53 -13.62 -9.63
CA PRO A 149 -6.58 -14.27 -10.95
C PRO A 149 -5.32 -15.10 -11.29
N THR A 150 -5.08 -16.17 -10.54
CA THR A 150 -3.91 -17.06 -10.68
C THR A 150 -3.89 -17.85 -12.00
N GLY A 151 -5.04 -18.05 -12.63
CA GLY A 151 -5.18 -18.74 -13.91
C GLY A 151 -4.99 -17.85 -15.15
N ALA A 152 -4.62 -16.58 -14.98
CA ALA A 152 -4.33 -15.67 -16.08
C ALA A 152 -2.93 -15.91 -16.67
N CYS A 153 -2.79 -15.78 -18.00
CA CYS A 153 -1.52 -15.94 -18.71
C CYS A 153 -0.69 -14.65 -18.79
N SER A 154 -1.24 -13.51 -18.34
CA SER A 154 -0.54 -12.23 -18.28
C SER A 154 -1.13 -11.32 -17.21
N PHE A 155 -0.38 -10.32 -16.77
CA PHE A 155 -0.90 -9.30 -15.85
C PHE A 155 -2.09 -8.55 -16.44
N THR A 156 -2.08 -8.24 -17.75
CA THR A 156 -3.21 -7.60 -18.43
C THR A 156 -4.46 -8.46 -18.39
N GLU A 157 -4.32 -9.77 -18.58
CA GLU A 157 -5.44 -10.70 -18.46
C GLU A 157 -5.92 -10.80 -17.01
N ALA A 158 -5.01 -10.84 -16.02
CA ALA A 158 -5.37 -10.82 -14.61
C ALA A 158 -6.16 -9.56 -14.23
N MET A 159 -5.75 -8.39 -14.71
CA MET A 159 -6.49 -7.13 -14.53
C MET A 159 -7.89 -7.19 -15.14
N LYS A 160 -8.02 -7.76 -16.34
CA LYS A 160 -9.32 -7.97 -16.99
C LYS A 160 -10.22 -8.88 -16.13
N MET A 161 -9.72 -10.05 -15.75
CA MET A 161 -10.44 -11.00 -14.90
C MET A 161 -10.91 -10.36 -13.59
N GLY A 162 -10.02 -9.65 -12.90
CA GLY A 162 -10.33 -8.91 -11.67
C GLY A 162 -11.43 -7.87 -11.87
N SER A 163 -11.29 -7.02 -12.90
CA SER A 163 -12.25 -5.94 -13.18
C SER A 163 -13.65 -6.43 -13.53
N GLU A 164 -13.76 -7.46 -14.38
CA GLU A 164 -15.04 -8.04 -14.79
C GLU A 164 -15.72 -8.75 -13.61
N THR A 165 -14.93 -9.42 -12.76
CA THR A 165 -15.43 -10.05 -11.52
C THR A 165 -15.91 -9.00 -10.53
N TYR A 166 -15.16 -7.91 -10.32
CA TYR A 166 -15.57 -6.80 -9.47
C TYR A 166 -16.87 -6.12 -9.94
N HIS A 167 -17.02 -5.85 -11.24
CA HIS A 167 -18.27 -5.29 -11.78
C HIS A 167 -19.45 -6.27 -11.70
N THR A 168 -19.19 -7.57 -11.82
CA THR A 168 -20.19 -8.62 -11.63
C THR A 168 -20.62 -8.70 -10.18
N LEU A 169 -19.66 -8.67 -9.26
CA LEU A 169 -19.87 -8.62 -7.82
C LEU A 169 -20.74 -7.41 -7.43
N LYS A 170 -20.47 -6.22 -7.98
CA LYS A 170 -21.29 -5.02 -7.76
C LYS A 170 -22.77 -5.25 -8.06
N LYS A 171 -23.06 -5.92 -9.19
CA LYS A 171 -24.44 -6.22 -9.59
C LYS A 171 -25.09 -7.20 -8.61
N ILE A 172 -24.38 -8.26 -8.23
CA ILE A 172 -24.88 -9.25 -7.26
C ILE A 172 -25.17 -8.59 -5.91
N ILE A 173 -24.27 -7.74 -5.42
CA ILE A 173 -24.45 -7.00 -4.17
C ILE A 173 -25.66 -6.07 -4.28
N LYS A 174 -25.78 -5.31 -5.38
CA LYS A 174 -26.93 -4.43 -5.61
C LYS A 174 -28.25 -5.19 -5.59
N ASP A 175 -28.30 -6.33 -6.26
CA ASP A 175 -29.52 -7.14 -6.38
C ASP A 175 -29.92 -7.75 -5.03
N LYS A 176 -28.94 -8.14 -4.20
CA LYS A 176 -29.18 -8.84 -2.92
C LYS A 176 -29.35 -7.91 -1.72
N TYR A 177 -28.61 -6.79 -1.67
CA TYR A 177 -28.52 -5.91 -0.51
C TYR A 177 -28.94 -4.46 -0.80
N GLY A 178 -29.32 -4.15 -2.04
CA GLY A 178 -29.72 -2.81 -2.47
C GLY A 178 -28.56 -1.96 -2.96
N LEU A 179 -28.90 -0.80 -3.54
CA LEU A 179 -27.94 0.11 -4.16
C LEU A 179 -26.89 0.64 -3.17
N ASP A 180 -27.32 0.95 -1.94
CA ASP A 180 -26.46 1.56 -0.92
C ASP A 180 -25.31 0.63 -0.50
N ALA A 181 -25.52 -0.69 -0.60
CA ALA A 181 -24.50 -1.70 -0.33
C ALA A 181 -23.37 -1.74 -1.37
N THR A 182 -23.49 -0.98 -2.47
CA THR A 182 -22.45 -0.86 -3.50
C THR A 182 -21.54 0.35 -3.32
N ALA A 183 -21.68 1.08 -2.21
CA ALA A 183 -20.65 2.00 -1.74
C ALA A 183 -19.36 1.21 -1.45
N VAL A 184 -18.23 1.91 -1.58
CA VAL A 184 -16.90 1.32 -1.43
C VAL A 184 -16.26 1.76 -0.11
N GLY A 185 -15.45 0.89 0.49
CA GLY A 185 -14.59 1.22 1.62
C GLY A 185 -13.31 1.94 1.17
N ASP A 186 -12.37 2.10 2.10
CA ASP A 186 -11.13 2.86 1.90
C ASP A 186 -10.27 2.33 0.75
N GLU A 187 -10.35 1.02 0.47
CA GLU A 187 -9.54 0.35 -0.56
C GLU A 187 -10.31 0.04 -1.85
N GLY A 188 -11.54 0.55 -1.99
CA GLY A 188 -12.34 0.43 -3.21
C GLY A 188 -13.16 -0.86 -3.35
N GLY A 189 -13.02 -1.83 -2.44
CA GLY A 189 -13.94 -2.96 -2.34
C GLY A 189 -15.29 -2.55 -1.75
N PHE A 190 -16.32 -3.37 -1.96
CA PHE A 190 -17.68 -3.06 -1.50
C PHE A 190 -17.84 -3.31 0.00
N ALA A 191 -18.71 -2.55 0.65
CA ALA A 191 -19.00 -2.68 2.09
C ALA A 191 -20.45 -3.12 2.37
N PRO A 192 -20.93 -4.27 1.84
CA PRO A 192 -22.28 -4.74 2.13
C PRO A 192 -22.45 -5.09 3.61
N ASN A 193 -23.68 -4.98 4.13
CA ASN A 193 -23.98 -5.31 5.51
C ASN A 193 -24.07 -6.84 5.72
N ILE A 194 -22.92 -7.50 5.64
CA ILE A 194 -22.74 -8.95 5.83
C ILE A 194 -22.24 -9.18 7.26
N GLY A 195 -22.90 -10.09 8.01
CA GLY A 195 -22.47 -10.46 9.35
C GLY A 195 -21.67 -11.77 9.42
N ASN A 196 -21.77 -12.63 8.41
CA ASN A 196 -21.12 -13.94 8.38
C ASN A 196 -20.07 -13.98 7.26
N PRO A 197 -18.78 -14.22 7.56
CA PRO A 197 -17.73 -14.36 6.54
C PRO A 197 -18.02 -15.38 5.44
N LYS A 198 -18.77 -16.45 5.75
CA LYS A 198 -19.17 -17.45 4.74
C LYS A 198 -20.06 -16.86 3.65
N ASP A 199 -20.88 -15.87 3.98
CA ASP A 199 -21.76 -15.22 3.01
C ASP A 199 -20.93 -14.38 2.03
N ALA A 200 -19.88 -13.70 2.51
CA ALA A 200 -18.94 -12.96 1.66
C ALA A 200 -18.24 -13.91 0.68
N LEU A 201 -17.71 -15.04 1.17
CA LEU A 201 -17.08 -16.06 0.32
C LEU A 201 -18.05 -16.67 -0.70
N THR A 202 -19.30 -16.91 -0.30
CA THR A 202 -20.34 -17.45 -1.21
C THR A 202 -20.61 -16.47 -2.35
N ILE A 203 -20.79 -15.18 -2.05
CA ILE A 203 -21.04 -14.15 -3.06
C ILE A 203 -19.83 -13.98 -3.99
N LEU A 204 -18.61 -14.11 -3.48
CA LEU A 204 -17.41 -14.08 -4.32
C LEU A 204 -17.36 -15.26 -5.29
N ASN A 205 -17.65 -16.48 -4.82
CA ASN A 205 -17.75 -17.64 -5.70
C ASN A 205 -18.83 -17.44 -6.77
N ASP A 206 -20.00 -16.89 -6.42
CA ASP A 206 -21.06 -16.56 -7.38
C ASP A 206 -20.59 -15.53 -8.41
N ALA A 207 -19.85 -14.50 -7.98
CA ALA A 207 -19.30 -13.48 -8.86
C ALA A 207 -18.26 -14.04 -9.84
N ILE A 208 -17.34 -14.87 -9.34
CA ILE A 208 -16.32 -15.56 -10.16
C ILE A 208 -17.00 -16.46 -11.20
N ALA A 209 -18.00 -17.24 -10.78
CA ALA A 209 -18.74 -18.13 -11.67
C ALA A 209 -19.53 -17.35 -12.73
N LYS A 210 -20.25 -16.30 -12.32
CA LYS A 210 -21.05 -15.47 -13.22
C LYS A 210 -20.19 -14.64 -14.20
N ALA A 211 -18.96 -14.30 -13.82
CA ALA A 211 -17.98 -13.67 -14.70
C ALA A 211 -17.30 -14.66 -15.66
N GLY A 212 -17.51 -15.97 -15.48
CA GLY A 212 -16.95 -17.02 -16.35
C GLY A 212 -15.51 -17.42 -16.02
N TYR A 213 -15.06 -17.20 -14.78
CA TYR A 213 -13.68 -17.40 -14.34
C TYR A 213 -13.50 -18.49 -13.27
N THR A 214 -14.45 -19.42 -13.13
CA THR A 214 -14.32 -20.58 -12.23
C THR A 214 -13.04 -21.37 -12.50
N GLY A 215 -12.27 -21.63 -11.44
CA GLY A 215 -10.98 -22.33 -11.52
C GLY A 215 -9.82 -21.48 -12.08
N LYS A 216 -10.04 -20.19 -12.34
CA LYS A 216 -8.99 -19.24 -12.77
C LYS A 216 -8.75 -18.10 -11.77
N ILE A 217 -9.65 -17.93 -10.81
CA ILE A 217 -9.57 -16.94 -9.74
C ILE A 217 -9.67 -17.67 -8.41
N GLU A 218 -8.68 -17.47 -7.55
CA GLU A 218 -8.66 -17.90 -6.16
C GLU A 218 -9.11 -16.78 -5.22
N ILE A 219 -9.41 -17.12 -3.98
CA ILE A 219 -9.78 -16.14 -2.94
C ILE A 219 -8.68 -16.07 -1.89
N GLY A 220 -8.29 -14.86 -1.53
CA GLY A 220 -7.39 -14.55 -0.41
C GLY A 220 -8.13 -13.73 0.64
N MET A 221 -7.63 -13.72 1.87
CA MET A 221 -8.26 -13.00 2.97
C MET A 221 -7.21 -12.34 3.86
N ASP A 222 -7.47 -11.10 4.26
CA ASP A 222 -6.86 -10.51 5.45
C ASP A 222 -7.91 -10.49 6.56
N VAL A 223 -7.63 -11.23 7.62
CA VAL A 223 -8.50 -11.33 8.78
C VAL A 223 -8.28 -10.13 9.71
N ALA A 224 -7.07 -9.54 9.75
CA ALA A 224 -6.67 -8.50 10.69
C ALA A 224 -7.04 -8.84 12.16
N ALA A 225 -6.75 -10.07 12.59
CA ALA A 225 -7.27 -10.63 13.85
C ALA A 225 -6.90 -9.84 15.12
N SER A 226 -5.80 -9.06 15.09
CA SER A 226 -5.40 -8.20 16.19
C SER A 226 -6.43 -7.12 16.55
N GLU A 227 -7.27 -6.71 15.60
CA GLU A 227 -8.29 -5.66 15.80
C GLU A 227 -9.49 -6.14 16.65
N PHE A 228 -9.62 -7.45 16.87
CA PHE A 228 -10.74 -8.03 17.62
C PHE A 228 -10.33 -9.20 18.55
N TYR A 229 -9.04 -9.24 18.93
CA TYR A 229 -8.51 -10.18 19.92
C TYR A 229 -8.79 -9.73 21.37
#